data_AF-A0A3N5PFV3-F1
#
_entry.id   AF-A0A3N5PFV3-F1
#
_cell.length_a   1.000
_cell.length_b   1.000
_cell.length_c   1.000
_cell.angle_alpha   90.00
_cell.angle_beta   90.00
_cell.angle_gamma   90.00
#
_symmetry.space_group_name_H-M   'P 1'
#
loop_
_entity.id
_entity.type
_entity.pdbx_description
1 polymer ?
#
loop_
_entity_poly.entity_id
_entity_poly.type
_entity_poly.pdbx_seq_one_letter_code
_entity_poly.pdbx_strand_id
1 'polypeptide(L)'
;MAKRSLIMAGGGLKVGFQAGVLQVWLDEAGMTFDHADGASGGCFNLAMYCQGMTGRQIADNWRNLDPFLPVDLNVEELLRLFNAASLFSYDRFRHHVLSAWGIDWTKIRNGSRLGTFNLFNFSKKRLDIVTNDRMTEDHLIAAVSLPMWFPPVTIDGDTCIDAVFICDANVEEAIRRGADEIWAIWTVGTRDEWRGGFVNQYFQIVETTADTQFFSIWDRIAENNRQIAAGQSGEFGRHIEQRLLQAEVPVHYLFNVSRDRMTEAVNLGVRMARQWCSDNAIALPNPGPPVSDPAPRTTTSIQFTEQMKGFAAAGESVPEEGHEKGKNTATKLDVRLTILTDDADQFITDPAHAASIQGTITSPLVGGTRPVERGTFNLFVHDADPRKKQMRYRLLCRDAGGALVTLSGVKLVESDGGLDALRDTTTLFVRLFEGDVSEQAEAGATIRGAGIIRIEFLDFLHQMTTFRAEGPSSAAELDALGRFGGLFLGKLWDVYGPGGGV
;
A
#
# COMPACT_ATOMS: atom_id res chain seq x y z
N MET A 1 -16.67 31.24 -23.12
CA MET A 1 -15.85 30.01 -23.19
C MET A 1 -16.51 28.98 -22.30
N ALA A 2 -16.41 27.69 -22.63
CA ALA A 2 -16.92 26.62 -21.78
C ALA A 2 -16.20 26.66 -20.42
N LYS A 3 -16.94 26.54 -19.33
CA LYS A 3 -16.39 26.60 -17.97
C LYS A 3 -15.78 25.25 -17.59
N ARG A 4 -14.48 25.23 -17.32
CA ARG A 4 -13.75 23.98 -17.00
C ARG A 4 -13.48 23.84 -15.52
N SER A 5 -13.77 22.66 -14.97
CA SER A 5 -13.39 22.27 -13.63
C SER A 5 -12.38 21.13 -13.63
N LEU A 6 -11.32 21.25 -12.85
CA LEU A 6 -10.34 20.21 -12.58
C LEU A 6 -10.66 19.53 -11.24
N ILE A 7 -10.71 18.20 -11.19
CA ILE A 7 -10.93 17.41 -9.99
C ILE A 7 -9.67 16.61 -9.69
N MET A 8 -9.01 16.96 -8.58
CA MET A 8 -7.87 16.23 -8.01
C MET A 8 -8.38 15.36 -6.88
N ALA A 9 -8.72 14.11 -7.23
CA ALA A 9 -9.26 13.16 -6.26
C ALA A 9 -8.26 12.86 -5.13
N GLY A 10 -8.75 12.25 -4.06
CA GLY A 10 -7.89 11.66 -3.04
C GLY A 10 -7.03 10.51 -3.59
N GLY A 11 -6.28 9.89 -2.67
CA GLY A 11 -5.32 8.85 -3.02
C GLY A 11 -4.04 8.85 -2.20
N GLY A 12 -3.97 9.64 -1.12
CA GLY A 12 -2.79 9.71 -0.26
C GLY A 12 -1.54 10.08 -1.06
N LEU A 13 -0.48 9.28 -0.98
CA LEU A 13 0.77 9.51 -1.71
C LEU A 13 0.71 9.17 -3.21
N LYS A 14 -0.33 8.47 -3.68
CA LYS A 14 -0.53 8.21 -5.12
C LYS A 14 -0.70 9.50 -5.93
N VAL A 15 -1.06 10.61 -5.27
CA VAL A 15 -1.25 11.92 -5.90
C VAL A 15 0.04 12.53 -6.47
N GLY A 16 1.21 11.94 -6.21
CA GLY A 16 2.41 12.22 -7.01
C GLY A 16 2.21 11.92 -8.50
N PHE A 17 1.44 10.89 -8.85
CA PHE A 17 1.00 10.64 -10.23
C PHE A 17 0.19 11.82 -10.78
N GLN A 18 -0.74 12.36 -9.99
CA GLN A 18 -1.55 13.52 -10.40
C GLN A 18 -0.66 14.73 -10.72
N ALA A 19 0.41 14.96 -9.95
CA ALA A 19 1.37 16.02 -10.25
C ALA A 19 2.02 15.87 -11.63
N GLY A 20 2.32 14.64 -12.05
CA GLY A 20 2.78 14.33 -13.41
C GLY A 20 1.73 14.64 -14.48
N VAL A 21 0.45 14.34 -14.21
CA VAL A 21 -0.66 14.70 -15.10
C VAL A 21 -0.80 16.23 -15.22
N LEU A 22 -0.70 16.95 -14.10
CA LEU A 22 -0.75 18.42 -14.08
C LEU A 22 0.39 19.04 -14.89
N GLN A 23 1.60 18.48 -14.86
CA GLN A 23 2.69 18.90 -15.73
C GLN A 23 2.28 18.88 -17.21
N VAL A 24 1.59 17.83 -17.65
CA VAL A 24 1.17 17.71 -19.05
C VAL A 24 -0.02 18.62 -19.35
N TRP A 25 -1.08 18.56 -18.55
CA TRP A 25 -2.29 19.32 -18.82
C TRP A 25 -2.07 20.84 -18.72
N LEU A 26 -1.36 21.31 -17.70
CA LEU A 26 -1.16 22.76 -17.52
C LEU A 26 -0.07 23.30 -18.43
N ASP A 27 1.07 22.62 -18.54
CA ASP A 27 2.25 23.21 -19.20
C ASP A 27 2.36 22.77 -20.67
N GLU A 28 2.16 21.48 -20.96
CA GLU A 28 2.36 20.95 -22.32
C GLU A 28 1.14 21.17 -23.22
N ALA A 29 -0.06 20.92 -22.68
CA ALA A 29 -1.34 21.16 -23.36
C ALA A 29 -1.82 22.61 -23.22
N GLY A 30 -1.26 23.38 -22.27
CA GLY A 30 -1.64 24.78 -22.03
C GLY A 30 -3.08 24.95 -21.51
N MET A 31 -3.61 23.95 -20.81
CA MET A 31 -4.98 24.01 -20.29
C MET A 31 -5.11 25.02 -19.15
N THR A 32 -6.26 25.68 -19.13
CA THR A 32 -6.69 26.53 -18.03
C THR A 32 -8.02 26.03 -17.50
N PHE A 33 -8.23 26.22 -16.20
CA PHE A 33 -9.42 25.80 -15.48
C PHE A 33 -9.99 27.00 -14.73
N ASP A 34 -11.30 27.17 -14.79
CA ASP A 34 -12.02 28.23 -14.07
C ASP A 34 -12.19 27.87 -12.58
N HIS A 35 -12.05 26.58 -12.27
CA HIS A 35 -12.23 26.01 -10.96
C HIS A 35 -11.39 24.73 -10.82
N ALA A 36 -10.80 24.51 -9.64
CA ALA A 36 -10.18 23.25 -9.29
C ALA A 36 -10.67 22.78 -7.92
N ASP A 37 -10.95 21.50 -7.77
CA ASP A 37 -11.41 20.87 -6.53
C ASP A 37 -10.41 19.80 -6.08
N GLY A 38 -10.23 19.66 -4.77
CA GLY A 38 -9.29 18.73 -4.16
C GLY A 38 -9.87 18.08 -2.91
N ALA A 39 -9.57 16.80 -2.73
CA ALA A 39 -9.87 16.04 -1.51
C ALA A 39 -8.65 15.22 -1.10
N SER A 40 -8.50 14.97 0.21
CA SER A 40 -7.37 14.22 0.77
C SER A 40 -6.03 14.67 0.17
N GLY A 41 -5.13 13.76 -0.19
CA GLY A 41 -3.84 14.07 -0.81
C GLY A 41 -3.90 15.00 -2.03
N GLY A 42 -5.02 15.03 -2.77
CA GLY A 42 -5.23 15.95 -3.89
C GLY A 42 -5.17 17.42 -3.47
N CYS A 43 -5.50 17.72 -2.21
CA CYS A 43 -5.38 19.05 -1.62
C CYS A 43 -3.94 19.58 -1.63
N PHE A 44 -2.90 18.72 -1.59
CA PHE A 44 -1.51 19.17 -1.71
C PHE A 44 -1.23 19.77 -3.08
N ASN A 45 -1.66 19.08 -4.15
CA ASN A 45 -1.55 19.57 -5.51
C ASN A 45 -2.40 20.82 -5.72
N LEU A 46 -3.61 20.86 -5.16
CA LEU A 46 -4.48 22.03 -5.23
C LEU A 46 -3.88 23.26 -4.56
N ALA A 47 -3.27 23.12 -3.38
CA ALA A 47 -2.61 24.23 -2.69
C ALA A 47 -1.49 24.84 -3.56
N MET A 48 -0.62 24.00 -4.12
CA MET A 48 0.43 24.44 -5.05
C MET A 48 -0.14 25.08 -6.33
N TYR A 49 -1.22 24.51 -6.87
CA TYR A 49 -1.93 25.05 -8.02
C TYR A 49 -2.51 26.45 -7.75
N CYS A 50 -3.19 26.64 -6.62
CA CYS A 50 -3.83 27.90 -6.24
C CYS A 50 -2.84 29.05 -6.03
N GLN A 51 -1.64 28.79 -5.52
CA GLN A 51 -0.59 29.81 -5.43
C GLN A 51 0.10 30.13 -6.76
N GLY A 52 -0.32 29.49 -7.85
CA GLY A 52 0.14 29.81 -9.21
C GLY A 52 1.35 29.01 -9.69
N MET A 53 1.69 27.88 -9.05
CA MET A 53 2.76 27.02 -9.57
C MET A 53 2.41 26.45 -10.95
N THR A 54 3.43 26.25 -11.80
CA THR A 54 3.29 25.49 -13.05
C THR A 54 3.13 24.01 -12.75
N GLY A 55 2.60 23.23 -13.69
CA GLY A 55 2.48 21.78 -13.51
C GLY A 55 3.83 21.11 -13.26
N ARG A 56 4.90 21.58 -13.92
CA ARG A 56 6.28 21.15 -13.70
C ARG A 56 6.79 21.45 -12.29
N GLN A 57 6.51 22.63 -11.74
CA GLN A 57 6.90 22.95 -10.36
C GLN A 57 6.22 22.00 -9.36
N ILE A 58 4.93 21.72 -9.57
CA ILE A 58 4.17 20.76 -8.75
C ILE A 58 4.80 19.36 -8.88
N ALA A 59 5.07 18.89 -10.10
CA ALA A 59 5.70 17.60 -10.35
C ALA A 59 7.10 17.48 -9.74
N ASP A 60 7.93 18.52 -9.85
CA ASP A 60 9.29 18.53 -9.32
C ASP A 60 9.30 18.55 -7.78
N ASN A 61 8.32 19.19 -7.13
CA ASN A 61 8.13 19.11 -5.68
C ASN A 61 7.90 17.66 -5.21
N TRP A 62 7.12 16.87 -5.95
CA TRP A 62 6.92 15.45 -5.65
C TRP A 62 8.16 14.59 -5.97
N ARG A 63 8.83 14.80 -7.12
CA ARG A 63 10.08 14.09 -7.46
C ARG A 63 11.20 14.34 -6.44
N ASN A 64 11.20 15.51 -5.82
CA ASN A 64 12.20 15.92 -4.85
C ASN A 64 11.77 15.70 -3.40
N LEU A 65 10.60 15.09 -3.17
CA LEU A 65 10.15 14.75 -1.82
C LEU A 65 11.12 13.76 -1.19
N ASP A 66 11.67 14.15 -0.04
CA ASP A 66 12.43 13.23 0.81
C ASP A 66 11.46 12.18 1.39
N PRO A 67 11.68 10.87 1.16
CA PRO A 67 10.79 9.83 1.65
C PRO A 67 10.70 9.75 3.18
N PHE A 68 11.64 10.33 3.93
CA PHE A 68 11.69 10.27 5.40
C PHE A 68 11.10 11.49 6.12
N LEU A 69 10.71 12.53 5.38
CA LEU A 69 10.10 13.74 5.92
C LEU A 69 8.55 13.78 6.00
N PRO A 70 7.73 12.91 5.35
CA PRO A 70 6.29 13.14 5.34
C PRO A 70 5.56 12.76 6.64
N VAL A 71 6.12 11.90 7.49
CA VAL A 71 5.41 11.28 8.61
C VAL A 71 6.34 11.06 9.82
N ASP A 72 5.86 11.40 11.01
CA ASP A 72 6.48 11.04 12.31
C ASP A 72 5.66 10.00 13.05
N LEU A 73 6.30 9.16 13.87
CA LEU A 73 5.60 8.37 14.88
C LEU A 73 5.07 9.30 15.97
N ASN A 74 3.78 9.19 16.31
CA ASN A 74 3.20 9.93 17.41
C ASN A 74 3.52 9.25 18.75
N VAL A 75 4.76 9.37 19.21
CA VAL A 75 5.27 8.64 20.38
C VAL A 75 4.46 8.94 21.65
N GLU A 76 3.96 10.18 21.81
CA GLU A 76 3.14 10.56 22.96
C GLU A 76 1.77 9.87 22.98
N GLU A 77 1.12 9.74 21.82
CA GLU A 77 -0.15 9.00 21.70
C GLU A 77 0.06 7.49 21.70
N LEU A 78 1.16 6.98 21.13
CA LEU A 78 1.48 5.53 21.13
C LEU A 78 1.62 4.97 22.55
N LEU A 79 2.05 5.79 23.52
CA LEU A 79 2.07 5.43 24.95
C LEU A 79 0.67 5.23 25.56
N ARG A 80 -0.39 5.72 24.90
CA ARG A 80 -1.80 5.60 25.33
C ARG A 80 -2.49 4.34 24.80
N LEU A 81 -1.78 3.48 24.05
CA LEU A 81 -2.24 2.18 23.55
C LEU A 81 -3.64 2.29 22.89
N PHE A 82 -4.68 1.67 23.45
CA PHE A 82 -6.04 1.67 22.88
C PHE A 82 -6.73 3.04 22.83
N ASN A 83 -6.21 4.02 23.57
CA ASN A 83 -6.73 5.38 23.59
C ASN A 83 -5.87 6.35 22.76
N ALA A 84 -4.91 5.84 21.98
CA ALA A 84 -4.09 6.66 21.09
C ALA A 84 -4.97 7.35 20.06
N ALA A 85 -4.86 8.67 19.93
CA ALA A 85 -5.63 9.43 18.94
C ALA A 85 -5.16 9.16 17.50
N SER A 86 -3.88 8.84 17.31
CA SER A 86 -3.28 8.53 16.00
C SER A 86 -1.97 7.75 16.13
N LEU A 87 -1.58 7.06 15.05
CA LEU A 87 -0.27 6.39 14.94
C LEU A 87 0.84 7.36 14.52
N PHE A 88 0.49 8.38 13.75
CA PHE A 88 1.43 9.33 13.17
C PHE A 88 1.06 10.78 13.46
N SER A 89 2.01 11.69 13.26
CA SER A 89 1.79 13.14 13.25
C SER A 89 2.25 13.79 11.94
N TYR A 90 1.74 14.99 11.67
CA TYR A 90 2.11 15.83 10.52
C TYR A 90 3.15 16.90 10.85
N ASP A 91 3.83 16.83 11.99
CA ASP A 91 4.70 17.93 12.45
C ASP A 91 5.89 18.13 11.52
N ARG A 92 6.61 17.07 11.13
CA ARG A 92 7.65 17.17 10.09
C ARG A 92 7.11 17.62 8.74
N PHE A 93 5.91 17.18 8.37
CA PHE A 93 5.30 17.59 7.11
C PHE A 93 5.06 19.11 7.11
N ARG A 94 4.49 19.64 8.19
CA ARG A 94 4.28 21.08 8.40
C ARG A 94 5.61 21.86 8.34
N HIS A 95 6.60 21.43 9.11
CA HIS A 95 7.84 22.20 9.28
C HIS A 95 8.83 22.07 8.11
N HIS A 96 8.87 20.92 7.43
CA HIS A 96 9.88 20.64 6.42
C HIS A 96 9.30 20.49 5.02
N VAL A 97 8.22 19.73 4.85
CA VAL A 97 7.69 19.45 3.50
C VAL A 97 7.00 20.67 2.90
N LEU A 98 6.06 21.30 3.63
CA LEU A 98 5.37 22.49 3.14
C LEU A 98 6.34 23.64 2.83
N SER A 99 7.36 23.80 3.68
CA SER A 99 8.43 24.79 3.49
C SER A 99 9.31 24.47 2.28
N ALA A 100 9.76 23.22 2.12
CA ALA A 100 10.56 22.78 0.97
C ALA A 100 9.80 22.91 -0.35
N TRP A 101 8.49 22.68 -0.33
CA TRP A 101 7.60 22.90 -1.48
C TRP A 101 7.32 24.38 -1.74
N GLY A 102 7.72 25.30 -0.85
CA GLY A 102 7.50 26.73 -1.00
C GLY A 102 6.03 27.12 -0.91
N ILE A 103 5.27 26.46 -0.04
CA ILE A 103 3.87 26.77 0.20
C ILE A 103 3.75 28.15 0.85
N ASP A 104 2.99 29.04 0.22
CA ASP A 104 2.78 30.41 0.67
C ASP A 104 1.28 30.69 0.80
N TRP A 105 0.78 30.68 2.02
CA TRP A 105 -0.64 30.88 2.33
C TRP A 105 -1.18 32.23 1.84
N THR A 106 -0.35 33.26 1.77
CA THR A 106 -0.78 34.56 1.25
C THR A 106 -0.99 34.50 -0.25
N LYS A 107 -0.11 33.81 -0.98
CA LYS A 107 -0.29 33.57 -2.42
C LYS A 107 -1.47 32.64 -2.70
N ILE A 108 -1.70 31.61 -1.88
CA ILE A 108 -2.87 30.73 -2.02
C ILE A 108 -4.16 31.54 -1.86
N ARG A 109 -4.26 32.34 -0.79
CA ARG A 109 -5.49 33.12 -0.51
C ARG A 109 -5.76 34.22 -1.54
N ASN A 110 -4.71 34.85 -2.06
CA ASN A 110 -4.82 35.90 -3.08
C ASN A 110 -4.74 35.36 -4.52
N GLY A 111 -4.63 34.04 -4.69
CA GLY A 111 -4.44 33.41 -5.99
C GLY A 111 -5.66 33.57 -6.89
N SER A 112 -5.42 33.78 -8.19
CA SER A 112 -6.48 33.93 -9.19
C SER A 112 -7.10 32.60 -9.64
N ARG A 113 -6.49 31.48 -9.26
CA ARG A 113 -6.96 30.13 -9.55
C ARG A 113 -7.88 29.67 -8.41
N LEU A 114 -9.18 29.77 -8.66
CA LEU A 114 -10.21 29.39 -7.68
C LEU A 114 -10.10 27.89 -7.35
N GLY A 115 -9.87 27.60 -6.07
CA GLY A 115 -9.77 26.24 -5.54
C GLY A 115 -10.80 25.95 -4.47
N THR A 116 -11.35 24.74 -4.44
CA THR A 116 -12.17 24.21 -3.33
C THR A 116 -11.51 23.00 -2.68
N PHE A 117 -11.34 23.07 -1.37
CA PHE A 117 -10.74 22.04 -0.53
C PHE A 117 -11.86 21.38 0.28
N ASN A 118 -11.90 20.06 0.26
CA ASN A 118 -12.96 19.29 0.92
C ASN A 118 -12.46 18.75 2.26
N LEU A 119 -13.16 19.12 3.34
CA LEU A 119 -12.89 18.67 4.70
C LEU A 119 -14.17 18.12 5.31
N PHE A 120 -14.05 17.12 6.18
CA PHE A 120 -15.20 16.69 6.97
C PHE A 120 -15.16 17.31 8.37
N ASN A 121 -16.15 18.15 8.66
CA ASN A 121 -16.34 18.72 9.98
C ASN A 121 -17.08 17.71 10.85
N PHE A 122 -16.33 17.00 11.69
CA PHE A 122 -16.85 15.96 12.56
C PHE A 122 -17.77 16.54 13.66
N SER A 123 -17.50 17.74 14.16
CA SER A 123 -18.36 18.39 15.16
C SER A 123 -19.75 18.66 14.62
N LYS A 124 -19.85 19.07 13.34
CA LYS A 124 -21.12 19.44 12.69
C LYS A 124 -21.72 18.35 11.79
N LYS A 125 -21.02 17.22 11.61
CA LYS A 125 -21.42 16.09 10.75
C LYS A 125 -21.71 16.51 9.30
N ARG A 126 -20.84 17.32 8.70
CA ARG A 126 -21.02 17.80 7.32
C ARG A 126 -19.70 17.96 6.58
N LEU A 127 -19.80 17.90 5.26
CA LEU A 127 -18.72 18.31 4.37
C LEU A 127 -18.60 19.85 4.39
N ASP A 128 -17.45 20.35 4.78
CA ASP A 128 -17.09 21.77 4.66
C ASP A 128 -16.24 21.93 3.39
N ILE A 129 -16.77 22.70 2.43
CA ILE A 129 -16.09 23.05 1.18
C ILE A 129 -15.45 24.43 1.38
N VAL A 130 -14.11 24.47 1.48
CA VAL A 130 -13.35 25.69 1.80
C VAL A 130 -12.69 26.22 0.55
N THR A 131 -12.94 27.48 0.22
CA THR A 131 -12.32 28.16 -0.92
C THR A 131 -10.89 28.62 -0.60
N ASN A 132 -10.05 28.75 -1.63
CA ASN A 132 -8.63 29.08 -1.48
C ASN A 132 -8.36 30.37 -0.68
N ASP A 133 -9.24 31.38 -0.76
CA ASP A 133 -9.18 32.65 -0.02
C ASP A 133 -9.28 32.49 1.50
N ARG A 134 -9.79 31.36 1.98
CA ARG A 134 -9.92 31.03 3.40
C ARG A 134 -8.87 30.04 3.90
N MET A 135 -7.99 29.56 3.03
CA MET A 135 -7.05 28.51 3.39
C MET A 135 -5.99 28.98 4.39
N THR A 136 -5.74 28.09 5.35
CA THR A 136 -4.62 28.13 6.28
C THR A 136 -3.93 26.78 6.28
N GLU A 137 -2.78 26.68 6.96
CA GLU A 137 -2.11 25.41 7.18
C GLU A 137 -3.03 24.38 7.84
N ASP A 138 -3.76 24.78 8.89
CA ASP A 138 -4.66 23.87 9.60
C ASP A 138 -5.79 23.35 8.70
N HIS A 139 -6.30 24.16 7.77
CA HIS A 139 -7.25 23.67 6.77
C HIS A 139 -6.62 22.63 5.86
N LEU A 140 -5.40 22.85 5.36
CA LEU A 140 -4.74 21.87 4.50
C LEU A 140 -4.48 20.56 5.26
N ILE A 141 -3.95 20.65 6.47
CA ILE A 141 -3.66 19.47 7.30
C ILE A 141 -4.94 18.74 7.68
N ALA A 142 -6.01 19.45 8.06
CA ALA A 142 -7.29 18.84 8.34
C ALA A 142 -7.85 18.08 7.13
N ALA A 143 -7.69 18.62 5.91
CA ALA A 143 -8.15 17.98 4.68
C ALA A 143 -7.42 16.66 4.37
N VAL A 144 -6.26 16.41 4.98
CA VAL A 144 -5.44 15.18 4.81
C VAL A 144 -5.29 14.37 6.09
N SER A 145 -5.91 14.81 7.20
CA SER A 145 -5.89 14.13 8.50
C SER A 145 -6.77 12.89 8.47
N LEU A 146 -6.22 11.83 7.90
CA LEU A 146 -6.88 10.54 7.74
C LEU A 146 -7.14 9.89 9.12
N PRO A 147 -8.40 9.60 9.50
CA PRO A 147 -8.72 9.05 10.81
C PRO A 147 -7.96 7.76 11.15
N MET A 148 -7.59 7.58 12.41
CA MET A 148 -6.71 6.51 12.95
C MET A 148 -5.22 6.66 12.61
N TRP A 149 -4.89 7.28 11.47
CA TRP A 149 -3.50 7.45 11.04
C TRP A 149 -2.92 8.77 11.51
N PHE A 150 -3.68 9.85 11.42
CA PHE A 150 -3.29 11.20 11.80
C PHE A 150 -4.31 11.83 12.75
N PRO A 151 -3.89 12.76 13.62
CA PRO A 151 -4.80 13.39 14.56
C PRO A 151 -5.78 14.32 13.82
N PRO A 152 -7.01 14.46 14.33
CA PRO A 152 -7.90 15.50 13.85
C PRO A 152 -7.33 16.89 14.15
N VAL A 153 -7.76 17.88 13.39
CA VAL A 153 -7.35 19.27 13.59
C VAL A 153 -8.51 20.08 14.13
N THR A 154 -8.25 20.96 15.08
CA THR A 154 -9.27 21.88 15.60
C THR A 154 -9.22 23.19 14.82
N ILE A 155 -10.32 23.55 14.15
CA ILE A 155 -10.46 24.81 13.41
C ILE A 155 -11.68 25.54 13.95
N ASP A 156 -11.49 26.76 14.45
CA ASP A 156 -12.57 27.58 15.06
C ASP A 156 -13.39 26.84 16.14
N GLY A 157 -12.74 25.91 16.87
CA GLY A 157 -13.37 25.09 17.92
C GLY A 157 -14.07 23.82 17.42
N ASP A 158 -14.14 23.60 16.10
CA ASP A 158 -14.67 22.36 15.52
C ASP A 158 -13.55 21.35 15.25
N THR A 159 -13.88 20.07 15.39
CA THR A 159 -13.00 18.95 15.02
C THR A 159 -13.17 18.65 13.53
N CYS A 160 -12.08 18.77 12.77
CA CYS A 160 -12.04 18.52 11.33
C CYS A 160 -11.08 17.37 11.00
N ILE A 161 -11.47 16.55 10.02
CA ILE A 161 -10.72 15.38 9.52
C ILE A 161 -10.79 15.32 7.99
N ASP A 162 -10.02 14.42 7.41
CA ASP A 162 -10.08 14.09 5.98
C ASP A 162 -11.51 13.68 5.58
N ALA A 163 -11.96 14.16 4.42
CA ALA A 163 -13.27 13.89 3.86
C ALA A 163 -13.37 12.52 3.14
N VAL A 164 -12.31 11.72 3.10
CA VAL A 164 -12.18 10.49 2.31
C VAL A 164 -13.39 9.54 2.32
N PHE A 165 -14.11 9.41 3.45
CA PHE A 165 -15.27 8.51 3.57
C PHE A 165 -16.58 9.10 3.01
N ILE A 166 -16.60 10.41 2.76
CA ILE A 166 -17.78 11.18 2.39
C ILE A 166 -17.62 11.75 0.98
N CYS A 167 -16.44 12.28 0.66
CA CYS A 167 -16.16 12.93 -0.61
C CYS A 167 -14.66 12.86 -0.90
N ASP A 168 -14.29 11.98 -1.83
CA ASP A 168 -12.92 11.85 -2.32
C ASP A 168 -12.69 12.57 -3.67
N ALA A 169 -13.76 13.11 -4.26
CA ALA A 169 -13.75 13.96 -5.46
C ALA A 169 -15.09 14.69 -5.62
N ASN A 170 -15.13 16.01 -5.45
CA ASN A 170 -16.40 16.74 -5.38
C ASN A 170 -16.92 17.18 -6.77
N VAL A 171 -17.36 16.20 -7.57
CA VAL A 171 -17.94 16.44 -8.89
C VAL A 171 -19.18 17.34 -8.81
N GLU A 172 -19.99 17.20 -7.76
CA GLU A 172 -21.18 18.02 -7.53
C GLU A 172 -20.86 19.50 -7.32
N GLU A 173 -19.76 19.84 -6.66
CA GLU A 173 -19.31 21.23 -6.52
C GLU A 173 -18.93 21.85 -7.88
N ALA A 174 -18.28 21.08 -8.76
CA ALA A 174 -18.03 21.53 -10.14
C ALA A 174 -19.33 21.79 -10.91
N ILE A 175 -20.32 20.89 -10.80
CA ILE A 175 -21.64 21.07 -11.42
C ILE A 175 -22.33 22.32 -10.88
N ARG A 176 -22.33 22.50 -9.55
CA ARG A 176 -22.96 23.63 -8.83
C ARG A 176 -22.34 24.97 -9.25
N ARG A 177 -21.03 24.98 -9.50
CA ARG A 177 -20.31 26.15 -10.02
C ARG A 177 -20.53 26.39 -11.51
N GLY A 178 -21.32 25.56 -12.19
CA GLY A 178 -21.67 25.75 -13.59
C GLY A 178 -20.62 25.23 -14.56
N ALA A 179 -19.86 24.19 -14.20
CA ALA A 179 -18.94 23.56 -15.14
C ALA A 179 -19.70 23.03 -16.37
N ASP A 180 -19.11 23.27 -17.55
CA ASP A 180 -19.49 22.70 -18.84
C ASP A 180 -18.56 21.54 -19.22
N GLU A 181 -17.34 21.51 -18.67
CA GLU A 181 -16.41 20.39 -18.79
C GLU A 181 -15.82 20.05 -17.40
N ILE A 182 -15.78 18.77 -17.05
CA ILE A 182 -15.20 18.26 -15.81
C ILE A 182 -14.05 17.31 -16.15
N TRP A 183 -12.87 17.67 -15.69
CA TRP A 183 -11.61 16.97 -15.89
C TRP A 183 -11.18 16.33 -14.58
N ALA A 184 -11.16 15.00 -14.51
CA ALA A 184 -10.87 14.28 -13.28
C ALA A 184 -9.63 13.40 -13.43
N ILE A 185 -8.77 13.42 -12.41
CA ILE A 185 -7.63 12.49 -12.28
C ILE A 185 -7.97 11.52 -11.15
N TRP A 186 -8.12 10.23 -11.48
CA TRP A 186 -8.53 9.18 -10.53
C TRP A 186 -7.42 8.15 -10.33
N THR A 187 -6.90 8.03 -9.11
CA THR A 187 -5.86 7.06 -8.74
C THR A 187 -6.26 6.13 -7.59
N VAL A 188 -7.51 6.23 -7.15
CA VAL A 188 -8.11 5.33 -6.16
C VAL A 188 -8.32 3.97 -6.83
N GLY A 189 -8.00 2.91 -6.10
CA GLY A 189 -8.03 1.54 -6.63
C GLY A 189 -9.47 1.08 -6.87
N THR A 190 -9.75 0.52 -8.04
CA THR A 190 -11.10 0.06 -8.43
C THR A 190 -11.16 -1.46 -8.59
N ARG A 191 -10.31 -2.18 -7.85
CA ARG A 191 -10.14 -3.63 -8.00
C ARG A 191 -11.27 -4.38 -7.30
N ASP A 192 -11.84 -5.36 -7.98
CA ASP A 192 -12.86 -6.26 -7.45
C ASP A 192 -12.22 -7.45 -6.70
N GLU A 193 -11.34 -7.16 -5.75
CA GLU A 193 -10.63 -8.17 -4.94
C GLU A 193 -10.70 -7.81 -3.45
N TRP A 194 -11.41 -8.62 -2.64
CA TRP A 194 -11.41 -8.45 -1.19
C TRP A 194 -10.13 -9.01 -0.55
N ARG A 195 -9.39 -8.15 0.14
CA ARG A 195 -8.16 -8.48 0.87
C ARG A 195 -8.40 -8.41 2.38
N GLY A 196 -8.04 -9.46 3.09
CA GLY A 196 -8.10 -9.49 4.55
C GLY A 196 -7.06 -8.57 5.22
N GLY A 197 -7.30 -8.26 6.50
CA GLY A 197 -6.39 -7.48 7.35
C GLY A 197 -6.83 -6.03 7.56
N PHE A 198 -6.61 -5.51 8.76
CA PHE A 198 -7.12 -4.20 9.22
C PHE A 198 -6.77 -3.04 8.27
N VAL A 199 -5.50 -2.91 7.88
CA VAL A 199 -5.04 -1.83 6.99
C VAL A 199 -5.64 -1.96 5.59
N ASN A 200 -5.65 -3.18 5.03
CA ASN A 200 -6.24 -3.43 3.71
C ASN A 200 -7.73 -3.14 3.72
N GLN A 201 -8.47 -3.61 4.72
CA GLN A 201 -9.90 -3.38 4.82
C GLN A 201 -10.23 -1.90 5.02
N TYR A 202 -9.43 -1.18 5.81
CA TYR A 202 -9.57 0.27 5.96
C TYR A 202 -9.47 0.99 4.62
N PHE A 203 -8.42 0.71 3.83
CA PHE A 203 -8.24 1.34 2.52
C PHE A 203 -9.24 0.85 1.48
N GLN A 204 -9.65 -0.43 1.51
CA GLN A 204 -10.71 -0.92 0.64
C GLN A 204 -12.07 -0.29 0.94
N ILE A 205 -12.37 0.01 2.21
CA ILE A 205 -13.60 0.74 2.58
C ILE A 205 -13.52 2.17 2.04
N VAL A 206 -12.38 2.84 2.22
CA VAL A 206 -12.10 4.15 1.60
C VAL A 206 -12.34 4.10 0.09
N GLU A 207 -11.68 3.16 -0.60
CA GLU A 207 -11.79 2.95 -2.05
C GLU A 207 -13.24 2.70 -2.46
N THR A 208 -13.95 1.80 -1.78
CA THR A 208 -15.36 1.48 -2.03
C THR A 208 -16.25 2.71 -1.90
N THR A 209 -16.07 3.50 -0.84
CA THR A 209 -16.87 4.71 -0.62
C THR A 209 -16.57 5.78 -1.67
N ALA A 210 -15.29 5.97 -2.01
CA ALA A 210 -14.84 6.93 -3.01
C ALA A 210 -15.36 6.57 -4.41
N ASP A 211 -15.16 5.33 -4.86
CA ASP A 211 -15.64 4.81 -6.14
C ASP A 211 -17.17 4.95 -6.25
N THR A 212 -17.89 4.50 -5.23
CA THR A 212 -19.36 4.53 -5.24
C THR A 212 -19.88 5.95 -5.39
N GLN A 213 -19.34 6.91 -4.62
CA GLN A 213 -19.79 8.30 -4.70
C GLN A 213 -19.40 8.95 -6.03
N PHE A 214 -18.13 8.83 -6.44
CA PHE A 214 -17.64 9.45 -7.65
C PHE A 214 -18.37 8.94 -8.90
N PHE A 215 -18.40 7.61 -9.10
CA PHE A 215 -18.98 7.02 -10.30
C PHE A 215 -20.51 7.11 -10.32
N SER A 216 -21.20 7.16 -9.17
CA SER A 216 -22.64 7.43 -9.15
C SER A 216 -22.99 8.80 -9.75
N ILE A 217 -22.21 9.84 -9.42
CA ILE A 217 -22.43 11.18 -10.00
C ILE A 217 -21.94 11.25 -11.44
N TRP A 218 -20.85 10.55 -11.75
CA TRP A 218 -20.34 10.43 -13.11
C TRP A 218 -21.39 9.80 -14.04
N ASP A 219 -22.06 8.73 -13.62
CA ASP A 219 -23.11 8.07 -14.41
C ASP A 219 -24.36 8.94 -14.55
N ARG A 220 -24.71 9.72 -13.53
CA ARG A 220 -25.79 10.74 -13.60
C ARG A 220 -25.50 11.79 -14.66
N ILE A 221 -24.26 12.29 -14.76
CA ILE A 221 -23.87 13.23 -15.84
C ILE A 221 -24.00 12.55 -17.21
N ALA A 222 -23.54 11.30 -17.35
CA ALA A 222 -23.63 10.57 -18.61
C ALA A 222 -25.09 10.39 -19.04
N GLU A 223 -25.99 10.05 -18.11
CA GLU A 223 -27.43 9.95 -18.38
C GLU A 223 -28.05 11.30 -18.73
N ASN A 224 -27.71 12.37 -17.99
CA ASN A 224 -28.11 13.74 -18.32
C ASN A 224 -27.73 14.10 -19.76
N ASN A 225 -26.49 13.80 -20.17
CA ASN A 225 -26.02 14.11 -21.52
C ASN A 225 -26.76 13.28 -22.59
N ARG A 226 -27.05 12.00 -22.33
CA ARG A 226 -27.86 11.15 -23.21
C ARG A 226 -29.26 11.71 -23.41
N GLN A 227 -29.93 12.14 -22.34
CA GLN A 227 -31.26 12.72 -22.40
C GLN A 227 -31.28 14.02 -23.21
N ILE A 228 -30.29 14.90 -22.99
CA ILE A 228 -30.16 16.16 -23.73
C ILE A 228 -29.92 15.90 -25.22
N ALA A 229 -29.05 14.94 -25.56
CA ALA A 229 -28.82 14.53 -26.94
C ALA A 229 -30.09 13.96 -27.62
N ALA A 230 -30.99 13.36 -26.84
CA ALA A 230 -32.30 12.89 -27.29
C ALA A 230 -33.39 13.99 -27.34
N GLY A 231 -33.04 15.25 -27.02
CA GLY A 231 -33.98 16.37 -26.99
C GLY A 231 -34.91 16.39 -25.76
N GLN A 232 -34.56 15.65 -24.71
CA GLN A 232 -35.27 15.60 -23.44
C GLN A 232 -34.60 16.53 -22.40
N SER A 233 -35.30 16.79 -21.28
CA SER A 233 -34.70 17.49 -20.14
C SER A 233 -33.80 16.54 -19.36
N GLY A 234 -32.49 16.79 -19.37
CA GLY A 234 -31.53 16.10 -18.49
C GLY A 234 -31.56 16.64 -17.06
N GLU A 235 -31.10 15.82 -16.10
CA GLU A 235 -31.06 16.13 -14.66
C GLU A 235 -30.42 17.50 -14.34
N PHE A 236 -29.31 17.82 -15.02
CA PHE A 236 -28.54 19.06 -14.82
C PHE A 236 -28.90 20.17 -15.81
N GLY A 237 -29.86 19.92 -16.69
CA GLY A 237 -30.41 20.89 -17.65
C GLY A 237 -29.47 21.36 -18.75
N ARG A 238 -28.23 20.87 -18.80
CA ARG A 238 -27.21 21.20 -19.81
C ARG A 238 -26.25 20.04 -20.02
N HIS A 239 -25.63 19.96 -21.21
CA HIS A 239 -24.56 19.00 -21.47
C HIS A 239 -23.34 19.35 -20.61
N ILE A 240 -22.74 18.35 -19.96
CA ILE A 240 -21.52 18.51 -19.15
C ILE A 240 -20.50 17.49 -19.65
N GLU A 241 -19.45 17.95 -20.32
CA GLU A 241 -18.42 17.09 -20.89
C GLU A 241 -17.60 16.40 -19.81
N GLN A 242 -17.37 15.09 -19.96
CA GLN A 242 -16.66 14.26 -19.01
C GLN A 242 -15.26 13.88 -19.54
N ARG A 243 -14.22 14.21 -18.78
CA ARG A 243 -12.82 13.92 -19.12
C ARG A 243 -12.13 13.23 -17.94
N LEU A 244 -12.13 11.90 -17.95
CA LEU A 244 -11.53 11.08 -16.89
C LEU A 244 -10.19 10.50 -17.35
N LEU A 245 -9.14 10.73 -16.57
CA LEU A 245 -7.89 9.98 -16.63
C LEU A 245 -7.77 9.14 -15.36
N GLN A 246 -7.93 7.83 -15.54
CA GLN A 246 -7.89 6.84 -14.46
C GLN A 246 -6.62 5.98 -14.57
N ALA A 247 -5.96 5.72 -13.44
CA ALA A 247 -4.75 4.91 -13.41
C ALA A 247 -4.56 4.16 -12.09
N GLU A 248 -4.09 2.91 -12.19
CA GLU A 248 -3.57 2.14 -11.06
C GLU A 248 -2.11 2.52 -10.81
N VAL A 249 -1.84 3.15 -9.66
CA VAL A 249 -0.50 3.64 -9.30
C VAL A 249 0.15 2.66 -8.29
N PRO A 250 1.36 2.13 -8.55
CA PRO A 250 2.04 1.18 -7.67
C PRO A 250 2.72 1.86 -6.48
N VAL A 251 1.99 2.74 -5.78
CA VAL A 251 2.41 3.43 -4.55
C VAL A 251 1.35 3.18 -3.48
N HIS A 252 1.78 2.86 -2.27
CA HIS A 252 0.85 2.69 -1.15
C HIS A 252 0.32 4.06 -0.67
N TYR A 253 -0.94 4.11 -0.22
CA TYR A 253 -1.60 5.36 0.17
C TYR A 253 -0.86 6.17 1.25
N LEU A 254 -0.24 5.49 2.22
CA LEU A 254 0.44 6.13 3.36
C LEU A 254 1.97 6.04 3.33
N PHE A 255 2.52 5.08 2.60
CA PHE A 255 3.94 4.74 2.71
C PHE A 255 4.61 4.95 1.37
N ASN A 256 5.49 5.94 1.31
CA ASN A 256 6.46 6.08 0.23
C ASN A 256 7.85 5.86 0.82
N VAL A 257 8.49 4.77 0.41
CA VAL A 257 9.74 4.30 1.00
C VAL A 257 10.98 4.76 0.24
N SER A 258 10.81 5.41 -0.91
CA SER A 258 11.93 5.98 -1.65
C SER A 258 11.55 7.18 -2.52
N ARG A 259 12.53 8.06 -2.74
CA ARG A 259 12.40 9.17 -3.70
C ARG A 259 12.21 8.66 -5.13
N ASP A 260 12.84 7.53 -5.47
CA ASP A 260 12.75 6.91 -6.79
C ASP A 260 11.31 6.46 -7.08
N ARG A 261 10.64 5.81 -6.13
CA ARG A 261 9.23 5.38 -6.27
C ARG A 261 8.29 6.56 -6.49
N MET A 262 8.52 7.67 -5.79
CA MET A 262 7.75 8.90 -6.02
C MET A 262 8.04 9.48 -7.42
N THR A 263 9.30 9.48 -7.83
CA THR A 263 9.71 9.93 -9.17
C THR A 263 9.09 9.06 -10.27
N GLU A 264 9.07 7.74 -10.10
CA GLU A 264 8.40 6.77 -10.97
C GLU A 264 6.91 7.07 -11.08
N ALA A 265 6.22 7.31 -9.95
CA ALA A 265 4.79 7.64 -9.95
C ALA A 265 4.50 8.94 -10.70
N VAL A 266 5.28 9.99 -10.47
CA VAL A 266 5.16 11.27 -11.20
C VAL A 266 5.42 11.06 -12.69
N ASN A 267 6.47 10.32 -13.05
CA ASN A 267 6.81 10.09 -14.46
C ASN A 267 5.79 9.19 -15.17
N LEU A 268 5.21 8.23 -14.47
CA LEU A 268 4.06 7.45 -14.96
C LEU A 268 2.88 8.38 -15.26
N GLY A 269 2.59 9.35 -14.39
CA GLY A 269 1.59 10.39 -14.60
C GLY A 269 1.82 11.19 -15.89
N VAL A 270 3.06 11.64 -16.12
CA VAL A 270 3.43 12.35 -17.35
C VAL A 270 3.20 11.48 -18.59
N ARG A 271 3.66 10.21 -18.57
CA ARG A 271 3.49 9.31 -19.71
C ARG A 271 2.02 9.04 -20.02
N MET A 272 1.24 8.70 -19.00
CA MET A 272 -0.18 8.38 -19.17
C MET A 272 -0.97 9.61 -19.60
N ALA A 273 -0.67 10.81 -19.09
CA ALA A 273 -1.32 12.03 -19.54
C ALA A 273 -1.00 12.37 -21.00
N ARG A 274 0.25 12.20 -21.45
CA ARG A 274 0.61 12.39 -22.86
C ARG A 274 -0.13 11.41 -23.77
N GLN A 275 -0.16 10.13 -23.39
CA GLN A 275 -0.90 9.11 -24.13
C GLN A 275 -2.40 9.43 -24.17
N TRP A 276 -2.98 9.75 -23.02
CA TRP A 276 -4.39 10.11 -22.91
C TRP A 276 -4.75 11.35 -23.75
N CYS A 277 -3.88 12.37 -23.78
CA CYS A 277 -4.06 13.53 -24.65
C CYS A 277 -4.03 13.13 -26.14
N SER A 278 -3.12 12.24 -26.54
CA SER A 278 -3.07 11.69 -27.91
C SER A 278 -4.37 10.95 -28.26
N ASP A 279 -4.83 10.06 -27.37
CA ASP A 279 -6.04 9.25 -27.58
C ASP A 279 -7.32 10.12 -27.65
N ASN A 280 -7.31 11.28 -27.00
CA ASN A 280 -8.43 12.24 -26.97
C ASN A 280 -8.26 13.40 -27.96
N ALA A 281 -7.29 13.33 -28.88
CA ALA A 281 -7.00 14.36 -29.88
C ALA A 281 -6.76 15.76 -29.29
N ILE A 282 -6.11 15.82 -28.14
CA ILE A 282 -5.71 17.06 -27.47
C ILE A 282 -4.29 17.41 -27.88
N ALA A 283 -4.12 18.59 -28.47
CA ALA A 283 -2.82 19.08 -28.88
C ALA A 283 -1.91 19.35 -27.67
N LEU A 284 -0.63 18.99 -27.81
CA LEU A 284 0.45 19.34 -26.88
C LEU A 284 1.38 20.35 -27.58
N PRO A 285 1.02 21.64 -27.65
CA PRO A 285 1.82 22.64 -28.35
C PRO A 285 3.22 22.86 -27.75
N ASN A 286 3.40 22.55 -26.47
CA ASN A 286 4.67 22.73 -25.76
C ASN A 286 5.16 21.39 -25.18
N PRO A 287 5.49 20.39 -26.00
CA PRO A 287 5.86 19.07 -25.49
C PRO A 287 7.09 19.19 -24.58
N GLY A 288 6.95 18.66 -23.37
CA GLY A 288 8.06 18.61 -22.42
C GLY A 288 9.13 17.62 -22.88
N PRO A 289 10.33 17.64 -22.26
CA PRO A 289 11.33 16.62 -22.56
C PRO A 289 10.80 15.21 -22.26
N PRO A 290 11.36 14.17 -22.91
CA PRO A 290 11.07 12.79 -22.54
C PRO A 290 11.31 12.59 -21.04
N VAL A 291 10.36 11.96 -20.35
CA VAL A 291 10.58 11.51 -18.99
C VAL A 291 11.19 10.13 -19.05
N SER A 292 12.45 10.00 -18.65
CA SER A 292 13.06 8.71 -18.38
C SER A 292 12.61 8.25 -17.00
N ASP A 293 12.20 6.99 -16.87
CA ASP A 293 12.21 6.36 -15.56
C ASP A 293 13.64 6.45 -14.99
N PRO A 294 13.80 6.56 -13.66
CA PRO A 294 15.11 6.37 -13.06
C PRO A 294 15.71 5.06 -13.59
N ALA A 295 17.03 5.01 -13.79
CA ALA A 295 17.69 3.80 -14.27
C ALA A 295 17.23 2.58 -13.45
N PRO A 296 17.04 1.39 -14.07
CA PRO A 296 16.58 0.21 -13.36
C PRO A 296 17.38 0.04 -12.07
N ARG A 297 16.66 0.03 -10.94
CA ARG A 297 17.27 0.19 -9.61
C ARG A 297 18.27 -0.92 -9.34
N THR A 298 19.35 -0.55 -8.67
CA THR A 298 20.04 -1.41 -7.72
C THR A 298 19.07 -1.64 -6.56
N THR A 299 18.34 -2.76 -6.61
CA THR A 299 17.47 -3.17 -5.50
C THR A 299 18.32 -3.53 -4.29
N THR A 300 17.77 -3.35 -3.09
CA THR A 300 18.38 -3.90 -1.88
C THR A 300 17.80 -5.29 -1.65
N SER A 301 18.63 -6.32 -1.74
CA SER A 301 18.24 -7.67 -1.40
C SER A 301 18.33 -7.87 0.12
N ILE A 302 17.51 -8.78 0.65
CA ILE A 302 17.65 -9.27 2.03
C ILE A 302 17.67 -10.78 1.98
N GLN A 303 18.57 -11.36 2.76
CA GLN A 303 18.60 -12.79 3.02
C GLN A 303 18.83 -13.12 4.48
N PHE A 304 18.26 -14.23 4.92
CA PHE A 304 18.52 -14.83 6.23
C PHE A 304 18.38 -16.34 6.15
N THR A 305 19.07 -17.06 7.04
CA THR A 305 19.07 -18.52 7.07
C THR A 305 18.40 -19.03 8.34
N GLU A 306 17.44 -19.94 8.16
CA GLU A 306 16.79 -20.69 9.23
C GLU A 306 17.26 -22.14 9.24
N GLN A 307 17.41 -22.70 10.44
CA GLN A 307 17.61 -24.14 10.64
C GLN A 307 16.55 -24.66 11.59
N MET A 308 15.83 -25.69 11.17
CA MET A 308 14.77 -26.32 11.95
C MET A 308 14.97 -27.83 11.98
N LYS A 309 14.79 -28.43 13.16
CA LYS A 309 15.01 -29.85 13.41
C LYS A 309 13.81 -30.46 14.12
N GLY A 310 13.55 -31.74 13.89
CA GLY A 310 12.49 -32.44 14.59
C GLY A 310 12.25 -33.83 14.04
N PHE A 311 10.99 -34.25 14.09
CA PHE A 311 10.58 -35.62 13.77
C PHE A 311 9.33 -35.62 12.92
N ALA A 312 9.25 -36.61 12.03
CA ALA A 312 8.11 -36.85 11.15
C ALA A 312 7.93 -38.34 10.92
N ALA A 313 6.73 -38.78 10.53
CA ALA A 313 6.45 -40.18 10.27
C ALA A 313 5.76 -40.36 8.91
N ALA A 314 6.06 -41.50 8.27
CA ALA A 314 5.42 -41.89 7.01
C ALA A 314 3.94 -42.25 7.21
N GLY A 315 3.11 -41.89 6.24
CA GLY A 315 1.68 -42.20 6.20
C GLY A 315 0.80 -41.38 7.16
N GLU A 316 1.39 -40.54 8.02
CA GLU A 316 0.64 -39.64 8.90
C GLU A 316 0.21 -38.36 8.17
N SER A 317 -0.99 -37.88 8.47
CA SER A 317 -1.56 -36.64 7.89
C SER A 317 -1.65 -35.49 8.90
N VAL A 318 -1.63 -35.82 10.19
CA VAL A 318 -1.66 -34.89 11.32
C VAL A 318 -0.23 -34.67 11.82
N PRO A 319 0.30 -33.44 11.78
CA PRO A 319 1.67 -33.11 12.21
C PRO A 319 2.05 -33.60 13.60
N GLU A 320 1.16 -33.49 14.58
CA GLU A 320 1.37 -33.89 15.98
C GLU A 320 1.54 -35.42 16.10
N GLU A 321 0.68 -36.19 15.45
CA GLU A 321 0.76 -37.65 15.40
C GLU A 321 2.05 -38.09 14.70
N GLY A 322 2.37 -37.41 13.59
CA GLY A 322 3.61 -37.59 12.84
C GLY A 322 4.87 -37.32 13.67
N HIS A 323 4.84 -36.28 14.51
CA HIS A 323 5.93 -35.93 15.41
C HIS A 323 6.15 -37.01 16.48
N GLU A 324 5.09 -37.42 17.19
CA GLU A 324 5.19 -38.41 18.26
C GLU A 324 5.61 -39.78 17.72
N LYS A 325 5.01 -40.22 16.61
CA LYS A 325 5.40 -41.47 15.95
C LYS A 325 6.83 -41.41 15.42
N GLY A 326 7.21 -40.31 14.78
CA GLY A 326 8.56 -40.08 14.26
C GLY A 326 9.62 -40.09 15.36
N LYS A 327 9.28 -39.57 16.54
CA LYS A 327 10.14 -39.62 17.74
C LYS A 327 10.33 -41.05 18.23
N ASN A 328 9.26 -41.84 18.29
CA ASN A 328 9.31 -43.25 18.70
C ASN A 328 10.10 -44.13 17.72
N THR A 329 10.07 -43.80 16.42
CA THR A 329 10.82 -44.52 15.37
C THR A 329 12.17 -43.88 15.02
N ALA A 330 12.57 -42.82 15.73
CA ALA A 330 13.76 -42.02 15.44
C ALA A 330 13.85 -41.49 13.98
N THR A 331 12.71 -41.22 13.35
CA THR A 331 12.63 -40.66 12.00
C THR A 331 12.75 -39.14 12.06
N LYS A 332 13.99 -38.65 11.88
CA LYS A 332 14.32 -37.23 11.91
C LYS A 332 13.88 -36.49 10.64
N LEU A 333 13.59 -35.21 10.80
CA LEU A 333 13.41 -34.26 9.73
C LEU A 333 14.12 -32.95 10.08
N ASP A 334 15.10 -32.60 9.26
CA ASP A 334 15.89 -31.38 9.43
C ASP A 334 15.85 -30.57 8.14
N VAL A 335 15.73 -29.25 8.25
CA VAL A 335 15.84 -28.32 7.12
C VAL A 335 16.83 -27.22 7.43
N ARG A 336 17.57 -26.78 6.41
CA ARG A 336 18.40 -25.57 6.44
C ARG A 336 18.03 -24.73 5.22
N LEU A 337 17.39 -23.60 5.46
CA LEU A 337 16.73 -22.80 4.44
C LEU A 337 17.27 -21.37 4.47
N THR A 338 17.71 -20.86 3.35
CA THR A 338 17.98 -19.43 3.16
C THR A 338 16.78 -18.82 2.43
N ILE A 339 16.16 -17.83 3.05
CA ILE A 339 15.08 -17.05 2.47
C ILE A 339 15.73 -15.84 1.78
N LEU A 340 15.36 -15.58 0.52
CA LEU A 340 15.92 -14.49 -0.28
C LEU A 340 14.81 -13.64 -0.88
N THR A 341 14.92 -12.32 -0.72
CA THR A 341 14.18 -11.32 -1.47
C THR A 341 15.13 -10.46 -2.28
N ASP A 342 14.87 -10.33 -3.58
CA ASP A 342 15.68 -9.50 -4.49
C ASP A 342 15.31 -8.01 -4.39
N ASP A 343 14.13 -7.70 -3.87
CA ASP A 343 13.63 -6.34 -3.64
C ASP A 343 12.95 -6.26 -2.26
N ALA A 344 13.69 -5.75 -1.27
CA ALA A 344 13.17 -5.51 0.07
C ALA A 344 11.96 -4.57 0.10
N ASP A 345 11.91 -3.56 -0.78
CA ASP A 345 10.79 -2.61 -0.83
C ASP A 345 9.52 -3.31 -1.29
N GLN A 346 9.62 -4.12 -2.35
CA GLN A 346 8.51 -4.92 -2.84
C GLN A 346 8.05 -5.92 -1.77
N PHE A 347 8.97 -6.65 -1.15
CA PHE A 347 8.66 -7.61 -0.10
C PHE A 347 7.89 -6.98 1.08
N ILE A 348 8.26 -5.76 1.48
CA ILE A 348 7.63 -5.06 2.62
C ILE A 348 6.25 -4.51 2.26
N THR A 349 6.08 -4.01 1.03
CA THR A 349 4.85 -3.33 0.61
C THR A 349 3.81 -4.27 0.00
N ASP A 350 4.23 -5.40 -0.57
CA ASP A 350 3.34 -6.44 -1.08
C ASP A 350 2.73 -7.24 0.08
N PRO A 351 1.39 -7.28 0.22
CA PRO A 351 0.72 -8.05 1.26
C PRO A 351 1.01 -9.55 1.26
N ALA A 352 1.42 -10.12 0.11
CA ALA A 352 1.80 -11.52 0.03
C ALA A 352 3.13 -11.81 0.72
N HIS A 353 3.97 -10.79 0.92
CA HIS A 353 5.32 -10.88 1.50
C HIS A 353 6.09 -12.11 0.98
N ALA A 354 6.07 -12.28 -0.34
CA ALA A 354 6.58 -13.47 -1.01
C ALA A 354 8.10 -13.39 -1.18
N ALA A 355 8.81 -14.47 -0.85
CA ALA A 355 10.24 -14.62 -1.05
C ALA A 355 10.59 -16.01 -1.59
N SER A 356 11.78 -16.14 -2.17
CA SER A 356 12.30 -17.43 -2.61
C SER A 356 13.03 -18.15 -1.49
N ILE A 357 13.06 -19.48 -1.55
CA ILE A 357 13.82 -20.32 -0.61
C ILE A 357 14.81 -21.18 -1.37
N GLN A 358 16.05 -21.22 -0.88
CA GLN A 358 17.06 -22.20 -1.25
C GLN A 358 17.53 -22.96 -0.01
N GLY A 359 17.99 -24.20 -0.16
CA GLY A 359 18.45 -24.96 0.99
C GLY A 359 18.41 -26.46 0.83
N THR A 360 18.37 -27.17 1.95
CA THR A 360 18.33 -28.63 2.01
C THR A 360 17.26 -29.15 2.96
N ILE A 361 16.74 -30.34 2.64
CA ILE A 361 15.85 -31.16 3.46
C ILE A 361 16.59 -32.46 3.76
N THR A 362 16.72 -32.85 5.02
CA THR A 362 17.33 -34.11 5.45
C THR A 362 16.31 -34.93 6.21
N SER A 363 15.89 -36.06 5.63
CA SER A 363 15.02 -37.03 6.31
C SER A 363 15.06 -38.39 5.63
N PRO A 364 14.89 -39.50 6.37
CA PRO A 364 14.61 -40.81 5.77
C PRO A 364 13.40 -40.77 4.84
N LEU A 365 12.41 -39.90 5.10
CA LEU A 365 11.21 -39.77 4.27
C LEU A 365 11.50 -39.30 2.84
N VAL A 366 12.60 -38.57 2.62
CA VAL A 366 13.07 -38.14 1.29
C VAL A 366 14.34 -38.90 0.87
N GLY A 367 14.70 -39.95 1.61
CA GLY A 367 15.86 -40.80 1.34
C GLY A 367 17.21 -40.12 1.57
N GLY A 368 17.34 -39.30 2.61
CA GLY A 368 18.60 -38.65 3.01
C GLY A 368 18.55 -37.12 2.88
N THR A 369 19.69 -36.50 2.61
CA THR A 369 19.79 -35.04 2.36
C THR A 369 19.53 -34.75 0.89
N ARG A 370 18.56 -33.86 0.63
CA ARG A 370 18.11 -33.46 -0.70
C ARG A 370 18.12 -31.94 -0.84
N PRO A 371 18.60 -31.39 -1.96
CA PRO A 371 18.50 -29.96 -2.22
C PRO A 371 17.05 -29.58 -2.52
N VAL A 372 16.66 -28.37 -2.12
CA VAL A 372 15.42 -27.75 -2.56
C VAL A 372 15.60 -27.30 -4.01
N GLU A 373 14.80 -27.86 -4.93
CA GLU A 373 14.81 -27.48 -6.35
C GLU A 373 14.00 -26.21 -6.60
N ARG A 374 12.92 -26.02 -5.85
CA ARG A 374 12.09 -24.81 -5.88
C ARG A 374 11.48 -24.58 -4.50
N GLY A 375 11.61 -23.36 -4.00
CA GLY A 375 11.09 -23.02 -2.68
C GLY A 375 10.44 -21.64 -2.65
N THR A 376 9.28 -21.52 -2.01
CA THR A 376 8.59 -20.25 -1.78
C THR A 376 8.28 -20.05 -0.30
N PHE A 377 8.41 -18.81 0.14
CA PHE A 377 8.13 -18.34 1.50
C PHE A 377 7.10 -17.22 1.45
N ASN A 378 6.18 -17.19 2.41
CA ASN A 378 5.31 -16.05 2.66
C ASN A 378 5.33 -15.70 4.15
N LEU A 379 5.60 -14.43 4.45
CA LEU A 379 5.70 -13.94 5.83
C LEU A 379 4.36 -13.37 6.32
N PHE A 380 3.84 -13.89 7.44
CA PHE A 380 2.66 -13.35 8.14
C PHE A 380 1.42 -13.12 7.25
N VAL A 381 1.14 -14.06 6.36
CA VAL A 381 -0.10 -14.08 5.59
C VAL A 381 -1.29 -14.45 6.48
N HIS A 382 -2.46 -13.93 6.13
CA HIS A 382 -3.68 -14.19 6.90
C HIS A 382 -4.20 -15.61 6.64
N ASP A 383 -4.68 -16.25 7.70
CA ASP A 383 -5.65 -17.33 7.58
C ASP A 383 -7.07 -16.74 7.49
N ALA A 384 -8.10 -17.57 7.36
CA ALA A 384 -9.50 -17.12 7.36
C ALA A 384 -9.87 -16.32 8.63
N ASP A 385 -9.19 -16.54 9.76
CA ASP A 385 -9.29 -15.71 10.97
C ASP A 385 -8.19 -14.61 10.95
N PRO A 386 -8.55 -13.32 10.98
CA PRO A 386 -7.58 -12.22 10.95
C PRO A 386 -6.66 -12.15 12.17
N ARG A 387 -7.01 -12.83 13.28
CA ARG A 387 -6.18 -12.95 14.50
C ARG A 387 -5.09 -14.02 14.37
N LYS A 388 -5.17 -14.86 13.34
CA LYS A 388 -4.18 -15.91 13.06
C LYS A 388 -3.31 -15.46 11.90
N LYS A 389 -2.00 -15.42 12.14
CA LYS A 389 -1.00 -15.18 11.11
C LYS A 389 -0.28 -16.48 10.82
N GLN A 390 0.08 -16.67 9.56
CA GLN A 390 0.83 -17.84 9.11
C GLN A 390 2.13 -17.42 8.44
N MET A 391 3.21 -18.14 8.74
CA MET A 391 4.39 -18.16 7.86
C MET A 391 4.36 -19.45 7.05
N ARG A 392 4.26 -19.33 5.73
CA ARG A 392 4.07 -20.49 4.84
C ARG A 392 5.36 -20.82 4.10
N TYR A 393 5.66 -22.11 4.06
CA TYR A 393 6.84 -22.68 3.41
C TYR A 393 6.36 -23.73 2.41
N ARG A 394 6.84 -23.63 1.17
CA ARG A 394 6.61 -24.67 0.16
C ARG A 394 7.94 -25.05 -0.44
N LEU A 395 8.35 -26.30 -0.29
CA LEU A 395 9.65 -26.78 -0.75
C LEU A 395 9.45 -27.99 -1.66
N LEU A 396 9.92 -27.91 -2.89
CA LEU A 396 9.98 -29.02 -3.82
C LEU A 396 11.39 -29.61 -3.84
N CYS A 397 11.50 -30.93 -3.68
CA CYS A 397 12.76 -31.66 -3.85
C CYS A 397 12.52 -33.00 -4.56
N ARG A 398 13.60 -33.69 -4.94
CA ARG A 398 13.56 -35.09 -5.34
C ARG A 398 13.98 -36.00 -4.21
N ASP A 399 13.33 -37.16 -4.08
CA ASP A 399 13.77 -38.20 -3.16
C ASP A 399 14.94 -39.03 -3.73
N ALA A 400 15.34 -40.09 -3.01
CA ALA A 400 16.40 -41.00 -3.46
C ALA A 400 16.10 -41.72 -4.78
N GLY A 401 14.84 -41.96 -5.11
CA GLY A 401 14.41 -42.58 -6.36
C GLY A 401 14.25 -41.58 -7.51
N GLY A 402 14.44 -40.29 -7.26
CA GLY A 402 14.24 -39.22 -8.25
C GLY A 402 12.79 -38.74 -8.38
N ALA A 403 11.87 -39.28 -7.56
CA ALA A 403 10.48 -38.85 -7.53
C ALA A 403 10.36 -37.49 -6.84
N LEU A 404 9.46 -36.64 -7.34
CA LEU A 404 9.19 -35.33 -6.75
C LEU A 404 8.45 -35.48 -5.42
N VAL A 405 8.84 -34.67 -4.45
CA VAL A 405 8.23 -34.58 -3.13
C VAL A 405 8.08 -33.11 -2.78
N THR A 406 6.88 -32.75 -2.34
CA THR A 406 6.58 -31.40 -1.86
C THR A 406 6.46 -31.41 -0.34
N LEU A 407 7.27 -30.61 0.35
CA LEU A 407 7.12 -30.31 1.77
C LEU A 407 6.35 -29.00 1.91
N SER A 408 5.18 -29.06 2.54
CA SER A 408 4.42 -27.91 3.02
C SER A 408 4.72 -27.68 4.49
N GLY A 409 5.01 -26.45 4.87
CA GLY A 409 5.26 -26.06 6.25
C GLY A 409 4.45 -24.81 6.61
N VAL A 410 3.83 -24.81 7.78
CA VAL A 410 3.14 -23.64 8.31
C VAL A 410 3.60 -23.38 9.73
N LYS A 411 4.06 -22.16 10.02
CA LYS A 411 4.15 -21.66 11.39
C LYS A 411 2.84 -20.95 11.71
N LEU A 412 2.18 -21.36 12.79
CA LEU A 412 0.96 -20.73 13.27
C LEU A 412 1.36 -19.69 14.31
N VAL A 413 0.91 -18.45 14.13
CA VAL A 413 1.18 -17.33 15.02
C VAL A 413 -0.17 -16.81 15.51
N GLU A 414 -0.53 -17.18 16.74
CA GLU A 414 -1.80 -16.85 17.39
C GLU A 414 -1.59 -16.53 18.87
N SER A 415 -2.45 -15.71 19.48
CA SER A 415 -2.35 -15.39 20.91
C SER A 415 -3.33 -16.25 21.71
N ASP A 416 -2.87 -17.34 22.33
CA ASP A 416 -3.66 -18.24 23.19
C ASP A 416 -3.41 -18.07 24.71
N GLY A 417 -2.64 -17.04 25.10
CA GLY A 417 -2.50 -16.57 26.47
C GLY A 417 -1.28 -17.15 27.21
N GLY A 418 -0.12 -16.51 27.03
CA GLY A 418 1.17 -16.92 27.61
C GLY A 418 2.38 -16.27 26.93
N LEU A 419 3.60 -16.76 27.18
CA LEU A 419 4.86 -16.37 26.50
C LEU A 419 4.96 -17.01 25.09
N ASP A 420 3.88 -17.03 24.32
CA ASP A 420 3.70 -17.93 23.16
C ASP A 420 4.38 -17.44 21.87
N ALA A 421 4.65 -16.14 21.73
CA ALA A 421 5.26 -15.55 20.54
C ALA A 421 6.58 -16.18 20.09
N LEU A 422 7.43 -16.56 21.04
CA LEU A 422 8.71 -17.25 20.77
C LEU A 422 8.50 -18.69 20.31
N ARG A 423 7.48 -19.39 20.83
CA ARG A 423 7.19 -20.78 20.47
C ARG A 423 6.56 -20.87 19.07
N ASP A 424 5.70 -19.93 18.76
CA ASP A 424 4.94 -19.86 17.51
C ASP A 424 5.82 -19.48 16.32
N THR A 425 6.76 -18.57 16.53
CA THR A 425 7.75 -18.19 15.51
C THR A 425 8.84 -19.24 15.27
N THR A 426 8.96 -20.23 16.15
CA THR A 426 9.98 -21.28 16.10
C THR A 426 9.45 -22.66 15.73
N THR A 427 8.13 -22.90 15.73
CA THR A 427 7.51 -24.20 15.45
C THR A 427 6.92 -24.26 14.04
N LEU A 428 7.37 -25.22 13.24
CA LEU A 428 6.86 -25.47 11.88
C LEU A 428 6.13 -26.82 11.84
N PHE A 429 4.84 -26.77 11.51
CA PHE A 429 4.01 -27.94 11.25
C PHE A 429 4.15 -28.33 9.79
N VAL A 430 4.58 -29.57 9.53
CA VAL A 430 4.94 -30.00 8.17
C VAL A 430 4.09 -31.15 7.66
N ARG A 431 3.83 -31.14 6.35
CA ARG A 431 3.26 -32.24 5.57
C ARG A 431 4.11 -32.47 4.34
N LEU A 432 4.39 -33.73 4.03
CA LEU A 432 5.08 -34.17 2.82
C LEU A 432 4.06 -34.81 1.89
N PHE A 433 4.07 -34.39 0.63
CA PHE A 433 3.19 -34.88 -0.43
C PHE A 433 3.98 -35.52 -1.55
N GLU A 434 3.38 -36.49 -2.23
CA GLU A 434 3.91 -37.03 -3.47
C GLU A 434 3.70 -36.05 -4.64
N GLY A 435 4.73 -35.86 -5.46
CA GLY A 435 4.67 -34.99 -6.63
C GLY A 435 4.93 -33.51 -6.35
N ASP A 436 4.70 -32.71 -7.38
CA ASP A 436 4.73 -31.25 -7.34
C ASP A 436 3.31 -30.75 -7.05
N VAL A 437 3.07 -30.36 -5.80
CA VAL A 437 1.74 -29.98 -5.34
C VAL A 437 1.73 -28.47 -5.14
N SER A 438 0.70 -27.77 -5.61
CA SER A 438 0.46 -26.36 -5.27
C SER A 438 -0.35 -26.23 -3.99
N GLU A 439 -0.41 -25.05 -3.39
CA GLU A 439 -1.22 -24.80 -2.18
C GLU A 439 -2.70 -25.18 -2.38
N GLN A 440 -3.27 -24.82 -3.54
CA GLN A 440 -4.67 -25.10 -3.87
C GLN A 440 -4.96 -26.60 -4.08
N ALA A 441 -3.93 -27.39 -4.39
CA ALA A 441 -4.05 -28.82 -4.66
C ALA A 441 -3.81 -29.70 -3.42
N GLU A 442 -3.43 -29.12 -2.27
CA GLU A 442 -3.10 -29.90 -1.06
C GLU A 442 -4.24 -30.79 -0.58
N ALA A 443 -5.48 -30.31 -0.63
CA ALA A 443 -6.65 -31.02 -0.12
C ALA A 443 -6.91 -32.38 -0.82
N GLY A 444 -6.42 -32.54 -2.05
CA GLY A 444 -6.56 -33.78 -2.84
C GLY A 444 -5.25 -34.56 -3.04
N ALA A 445 -4.14 -34.11 -2.44
CA ALA A 445 -2.82 -34.69 -2.69
C ALA A 445 -2.54 -35.92 -1.82
N THR A 446 -1.74 -36.85 -2.36
CA THR A 446 -1.30 -38.04 -1.62
C THR A 446 -0.27 -37.65 -0.57
N ILE A 447 -0.60 -37.88 0.70
CA ILE A 447 0.28 -37.60 1.83
C ILE A 447 1.30 -38.73 1.99
N ARG A 448 2.58 -38.35 2.00
CA ARG A 448 3.73 -39.22 2.27
C ARG A 448 4.07 -39.27 3.76
N GLY A 449 3.82 -38.19 4.50
CA GLY A 449 4.02 -38.13 5.94
C GLY A 449 3.81 -36.73 6.51
N ALA A 450 3.82 -36.62 7.84
CA ALA A 450 3.67 -35.36 8.55
C ALA A 450 4.57 -35.33 9.79
N GLY A 451 4.80 -34.15 10.36
CA GLY A 451 5.63 -33.98 11.53
C GLY A 451 5.73 -32.55 12.03
N ILE A 452 6.56 -32.33 13.03
CA ILE A 452 6.85 -31.01 13.60
C ILE A 452 8.35 -30.84 13.71
N ILE A 453 8.84 -29.71 13.20
CA ILE A 453 10.23 -29.27 13.34
C ILE A 453 10.29 -27.91 14.02
N ARG A 454 11.36 -27.65 14.78
CA ARG A 454 11.53 -26.42 15.56
C ARG A 454 12.90 -25.81 15.37
N ILE A 455 12.98 -24.48 15.49
CA ILE A 455 14.25 -23.77 15.65
C ILE A 455 14.71 -23.98 17.10
N GLU A 456 15.87 -24.62 17.29
CA GLU A 456 16.48 -24.74 18.62
C GLU A 456 17.00 -23.37 19.07
N PHE A 457 17.02 -23.10 20.39
CA PHE A 457 17.40 -21.78 20.91
C PHE A 457 18.77 -21.27 20.44
N LEU A 458 19.77 -22.15 20.35
CA LEU A 458 21.10 -21.80 19.82
C LEU A 458 21.08 -21.53 18.31
N ASP A 459 20.23 -22.25 17.56
CA ASP A 459 20.06 -22.05 16.12
C ASP A 459 19.31 -20.73 15.82
N PHE A 460 18.40 -20.31 16.71
CA PHE A 460 17.73 -19.00 16.64
C PHE A 460 18.72 -17.84 16.88
N LEU A 461 19.58 -17.94 17.90
CA LEU A 461 20.66 -16.95 18.11
C LEU A 461 21.62 -16.90 16.91
N HIS A 462 21.91 -18.05 16.29
CA HIS A 462 22.71 -18.11 15.08
C HIS A 462 21.99 -17.44 13.89
N GLN A 463 20.69 -17.69 13.69
CA GLN A 463 19.88 -17.08 12.63
C GLN A 463 19.95 -15.56 12.66
N MET A 464 19.89 -14.92 13.83
CA MET A 464 20.04 -13.46 13.95
C MET A 464 21.36 -12.94 13.37
N THR A 465 22.43 -13.74 13.38
CA THR A 465 23.72 -13.38 12.77
C THR A 465 23.78 -13.56 11.25
N THR A 466 22.81 -14.27 10.66
CA THR A 466 22.76 -14.59 9.23
C THR A 466 22.06 -13.54 8.38
N PHE A 467 21.38 -12.58 9.01
CA PHE A 467 20.76 -11.47 8.31
C PHE A 467 21.83 -10.68 7.53
N ARG A 468 21.62 -10.59 6.23
CA ARG A 468 22.44 -9.81 5.31
C ARG A 468 21.50 -9.03 4.41
N ALA A 469 21.87 -7.79 4.15
CA ALA A 469 21.30 -7.00 3.07
C ALA A 469 22.44 -6.62 2.13
N GLU A 470 22.17 -6.59 0.84
CA GLU A 470 23.11 -6.13 -0.18
C GLU A 470 22.40 -5.07 -1.01
N GLY A 471 22.96 -3.87 -1.05
CA GLY A 471 22.32 -2.73 -1.70
C GLY A 471 23.34 -1.70 -2.20
N PRO A 472 22.88 -0.59 -2.78
CA PRO A 472 23.77 0.41 -3.37
C PRO A 472 24.66 1.15 -2.36
N SER A 473 24.38 1.03 -1.07
CA SER A 473 25.19 1.61 0.00
C SER A 473 24.91 0.93 1.33
N SER A 474 25.86 0.99 2.27
CA SER A 474 25.67 0.46 3.63
C SER A 474 24.52 1.11 4.40
N ALA A 475 24.16 2.36 4.05
CA ALA A 475 22.99 3.03 4.63
C ALA A 475 21.68 2.39 4.13
N ALA A 476 21.60 2.05 2.84
CA ALA A 476 20.44 1.36 2.25
C ALA A 476 20.30 -0.08 2.77
N GLU A 477 21.42 -0.76 3.03
CA GLU A 477 21.44 -2.11 3.63
C GLU A 477 20.91 -2.08 5.08
N LEU A 478 21.42 -1.16 5.91
CA LEU A 478 20.97 -1.01 7.30
C LEU A 478 19.49 -0.59 7.38
N ASP A 479 19.04 0.31 6.49
CA ASP A 479 17.63 0.71 6.39
C ASP A 479 16.73 -0.48 6.03
N ALA A 480 17.11 -1.26 5.02
CA ALA A 480 16.34 -2.43 4.60
C ALA A 480 16.20 -3.46 5.73
N LEU A 481 17.28 -3.73 6.47
CA LEU A 481 17.24 -4.58 7.67
C LEU A 481 16.35 -4.00 8.77
N GLY A 482 16.44 -2.69 9.03
CA GLY A 482 15.61 -2.00 10.01
C GLY A 482 14.13 -2.06 9.67
N ARG A 483 13.77 -1.87 8.40
CA ARG A 483 12.38 -1.92 7.92
C ARG A 483 11.82 -3.34 7.88
N PHE A 484 12.62 -4.32 7.49
CA PHE A 484 12.25 -5.73 7.64
C PHE A 484 11.99 -6.08 9.11
N GLY A 485 12.87 -5.64 10.02
CA GLY A 485 12.69 -5.80 11.46
C GLY A 485 11.42 -5.12 11.96
N GLY A 486 11.14 -3.90 11.50
CA GLY A 486 9.92 -3.16 11.81
C GLY A 486 8.65 -3.86 11.34
N LEU A 487 8.63 -4.38 10.10
CA LEU A 487 7.53 -5.21 9.60
C LEU A 487 7.33 -6.45 10.48
N PHE A 488 8.41 -7.19 10.75
CA PHE A 488 8.35 -8.43 11.51
C PHE A 488 7.84 -8.20 12.95
N LEU A 489 8.42 -7.23 13.66
CA LEU A 489 8.02 -6.87 15.03
C LEU A 489 6.61 -6.26 15.06
N GLY A 490 6.24 -5.45 14.07
CA GLY A 490 4.90 -4.89 13.94
C GLY A 490 3.84 -5.98 13.77
N LYS A 491 4.07 -6.96 12.90
CA LYS A 491 3.14 -8.09 12.71
C LYS A 491 3.02 -8.99 13.95
N LEU A 492 4.09 -9.13 14.73
CA LEU A 492 4.02 -9.80 16.04
C LEU A 492 3.25 -8.97 17.06
N TRP A 493 3.46 -7.66 17.09
CA TRP A 493 2.70 -6.76 17.95
C TRP A 493 1.19 -6.75 17.61
N ASP A 494 0.83 -6.88 16.34
CA ASP A 494 -0.58 -7.03 15.92
C ASP A 494 -1.26 -8.26 16.56
N VAL A 495 -0.51 -9.35 16.77
CA VAL A 495 -1.03 -10.62 17.31
C VAL A 495 -0.93 -10.67 18.84
N TYR A 496 0.19 -10.24 19.42
CA TYR A 496 0.48 -10.39 20.86
C TYR A 496 0.41 -9.08 21.66
N GLY A 497 0.22 -7.94 21.00
CA GLY A 497 0.00 -6.66 21.65
C GLY A 497 -1.26 -6.70 22.52
N PRO A 498 -1.42 -5.78 23.48
CA PRO A 498 -2.42 -5.86 24.56
C PRO A 498 -3.92 -5.85 24.12
N GLY A 499 -4.22 -6.00 22.82
CA GLY A 499 -5.56 -6.09 22.23
C GLY A 499 -5.76 -7.30 21.31
N GLY A 500 -4.77 -8.19 21.17
CA GLY A 500 -4.87 -9.44 20.39
C GLY A 500 -5.62 -10.58 21.10
N GLY A 501 -6.07 -10.36 22.34
CA GLY A 501 -6.72 -11.36 23.19
C GLY A 501 -8.19 -11.06 23.54
N VAL A 502 -8.97 -10.49 22.63
CA VAL A 502 -10.44 -10.37 22.80
C VAL A 502 -11.20 -11.24 21.82
#